data_AF-A0A9W6ADE4-F1
#
_entry.id   AF-A0A9W6ADE4-F1
#
_cell.length_a   1.000
_cell.length_b   1.000
_cell.length_c   1.000
_cell.angle_alpha   90.00
_cell.angle_beta   90.00
_cell.angle_gamma   90.00
#
_symmetry.space_group_name_H-M   'P 1'
#
loop_
_entity.id
_entity.type
_entity.pdbx_description
1 polymer ?
#
loop_
_entity_poly.entity_id
_entity_poly.type
_entity_poly.pdbx_seq_one_letter_code
_entity_poly.pdbx_strand_id
1 'polypeptide(L)'
;MTWESPDIEDSKTGIPGDDDPLDVCEIGDGVAYCEEVKRVKPLGAFAVLDEGETDWKVVAIDVNDPDVEASLPGYLDSLKTWYRVYEVPDGKLENDIALEGKVEDKRFAFDLIKRCRAEWEKSRKGYPG
;
A
#
# COMPACT_ATOMS: atom_id res chain seq x y z
N MET A 1 6.69 -12.05 4.89
CA MET A 1 5.39 -11.37 4.98
C MET A 1 5.59 -10.05 5.71
N THR A 2 4.63 -9.16 5.58
CA THR A 2 4.54 -7.83 6.20
C THR A 2 3.33 -7.80 7.12
N TRP A 3 3.25 -6.80 7.99
CA TRP A 3 2.11 -6.54 8.85
C TRP A 3 2.08 -5.07 9.23
N GLU A 4 0.92 -4.44 9.08
CA GLU A 4 0.64 -3.07 9.48
C GLU A 4 0.05 -3.08 10.89
N SER A 5 0.92 -2.96 11.89
CA SER A 5 0.52 -3.17 13.27
C SER A 5 -0.50 -2.11 13.74
N PRO A 6 -1.64 -2.53 14.35
CA PRO A 6 -2.63 -1.62 14.92
C PRO A 6 -2.18 -1.07 16.29
N ASP A 7 -1.09 -1.60 16.85
CA ASP A 7 -0.53 -1.17 18.13
C ASP A 7 0.49 -0.03 17.97
N ILE A 8 0.83 0.36 16.74
CA ILE A 8 1.89 1.31 16.43
C ILE A 8 1.34 2.40 15.53
N GLU A 9 1.35 3.64 16.02
CA GLU A 9 1.03 4.82 15.19
C GLU A 9 2.04 4.99 14.05
N ASP A 10 1.55 5.17 12.82
CA ASP A 10 2.41 5.48 11.69
C ASP A 10 2.96 6.90 11.80
N SER A 11 4.27 7.04 11.61
CA SER A 11 5.00 8.30 11.76
C SER A 11 4.59 9.42 10.79
N LYS A 12 3.87 9.11 9.71
CA LYS A 12 3.45 10.06 8.68
C LYS A 12 1.98 10.43 8.85
N THR A 13 1.11 9.46 9.08
CA THR A 13 -0.34 9.70 9.22
C THR A 13 -0.74 10.03 10.66
N GLY A 14 0.04 9.60 11.65
CA GLY A 14 -0.30 9.70 13.07
C GLY A 14 -1.42 8.74 13.50
N ILE A 15 -1.75 7.76 12.65
CA ILE A 15 -2.84 6.82 12.82
C ILE A 15 -2.25 5.39 12.83
N PRO A 16 -2.77 4.44 13.63
CA PRO A 16 -2.32 3.05 13.61
C PRO A 16 -2.57 2.33 12.27
N GLY A 17 -1.92 1.18 12.05
CA GLY A 17 -2.18 0.34 10.88
C GLY A 17 -3.50 -0.43 10.96
N ASP A 18 -3.90 -1.03 9.84
CA ASP A 18 -5.16 -1.77 9.63
C ASP A 18 -5.13 -3.26 10.08
N ASP A 19 -4.06 -3.69 10.76
CA ASP A 19 -3.83 -5.08 11.21
C ASP A 19 -3.61 -6.11 10.07
N ASP A 20 -3.47 -5.66 8.82
CA ASP A 20 -3.32 -6.53 7.66
C ASP A 20 -1.89 -6.56 7.09
N PRO A 21 -1.56 -7.52 6.19
CA PRO A 21 -0.32 -7.46 5.43
C PRO A 21 -0.35 -6.28 4.45
N LEU A 22 0.70 -5.45 4.51
CA LEU A 22 0.91 -4.33 3.59
C LEU A 22 0.48 -4.59 2.13
N ASP A 23 -0.37 -3.71 1.62
CA ASP A 23 -0.99 -3.82 0.31
C ASP A 23 -0.11 -3.37 -0.85
N VAL A 24 -0.33 -3.97 -2.02
CA VAL A 24 0.45 -3.71 -3.24
C VAL A 24 -0.47 -3.53 -4.44
N CYS A 25 -0.35 -2.39 -5.11
CA CYS A 25 -0.93 -2.13 -6.43
C CYS A 25 0.14 -2.41 -7.50
N GLU A 26 0.01 -3.52 -8.21
CA GLU A 26 0.85 -3.84 -9.36
C GLU A 26 0.31 -3.15 -10.62
N ILE A 27 1.12 -2.34 -11.29
CA ILE A 27 0.69 -1.45 -12.39
C ILE A 27 1.28 -1.83 -13.76
N GLY A 28 1.83 -3.03 -13.90
CA GLY A 28 2.29 -3.60 -15.16
C GLY A 28 1.15 -3.87 -16.14
N ASP A 29 1.51 -4.16 -17.39
CA ASP A 29 0.54 -4.40 -18.48
C ASP A 29 -0.07 -5.82 -18.38
N GLY A 30 0.65 -6.75 -17.76
CA GLY A 30 0.21 -8.13 -17.61
C GLY A 30 -0.86 -8.30 -16.53
N VAL A 31 -2.06 -8.72 -16.94
CA VAL A 31 -3.14 -9.11 -16.00
C VAL A 31 -2.71 -10.33 -15.18
N ALA A 32 -2.57 -10.14 -13.88
CA ALA A 32 -2.25 -11.20 -12.93
C ALA A 32 -3.45 -12.12 -12.67
N TYR A 33 -3.20 -13.30 -12.10
CA TYR A 33 -4.24 -14.19 -11.59
C TYR A 33 -4.19 -14.33 -10.06
N CYS A 34 -5.31 -14.72 -9.44
CA CYS A 34 -5.37 -14.91 -7.99
C CYS A 34 -4.32 -15.94 -7.53
N GLU A 35 -3.65 -15.64 -6.42
CA GLU A 35 -2.56 -16.46 -5.84
C GLU A 35 -1.25 -16.48 -6.65
N GLU A 36 -1.14 -15.70 -7.73
CA GLU A 36 0.11 -15.55 -8.47
C GLU A 36 1.20 -14.88 -7.62
N VAL A 37 2.40 -15.46 -7.63
CA VAL A 37 3.58 -14.86 -6.99
C VAL A 37 4.47 -14.21 -8.05
N LYS A 38 4.36 -12.87 -8.17
CA LYS A 38 5.16 -12.06 -9.09
C LYS A 38 6.36 -11.44 -8.38
N ARG A 39 7.45 -11.20 -9.14
CA ARG A 39 8.57 -10.40 -8.68
C ARG A 39 8.34 -8.97 -9.14
N VAL A 40 8.30 -8.03 -8.19
CA VAL A 40 7.97 -6.63 -8.48
C VAL A 40 9.05 -5.67 -7.98
N LYS A 41 9.09 -4.48 -8.59
CA LYS A 41 9.93 -3.34 -8.23
C LYS A 41 9.02 -2.28 -7.59
N PRO A 42 9.19 -1.93 -6.31
CA PRO A 42 8.49 -0.80 -5.71
C PRO A 42 8.88 0.51 -6.40
N LEU A 43 7.90 1.35 -6.67
CA LEU A 43 8.04 2.67 -7.30
C LEU A 43 7.72 3.80 -6.31
N GLY A 44 6.76 3.59 -5.43
CA GLY A 44 6.35 4.55 -4.41
C GLY A 44 5.26 3.96 -3.52
N ALA A 45 4.68 4.79 -2.65
CA ALA A 45 3.54 4.41 -1.83
C ALA A 45 2.67 5.63 -1.50
N PHE A 46 1.37 5.42 -1.33
CA PHE A 46 0.46 6.43 -0.79
C PHE A 46 -0.38 5.82 0.32
N ALA A 47 -0.83 6.65 1.25
CA ALA A 47 -1.62 6.22 2.39
C ALA A 47 -3.10 6.55 2.16
N VAL A 48 -3.94 5.55 2.29
CA VAL A 48 -5.39 5.66 2.39
C VAL A 48 -5.72 5.66 3.89
N LEU A 49 -6.62 6.55 4.30
CA LEU A 49 -7.23 6.50 5.61
C LEU A 49 -8.55 5.77 5.44
N ASP A 50 -8.52 4.46 5.65
CA ASP A 50 -9.69 3.59 5.52
C ASP A 50 -10.35 3.46 6.89
N GLU A 51 -11.58 3.98 7.03
CA GLU A 51 -12.33 4.01 8.29
C GLU A 51 -11.58 4.54 9.54
N GLY A 52 -10.52 5.34 9.34
CA GLY A 52 -9.70 5.89 10.41
C GLY A 52 -8.47 5.06 10.77
N GLU A 53 -8.11 4.09 9.94
CA GLU A 53 -6.88 3.28 10.01
C GLU A 53 -5.92 3.67 8.88
N THR A 54 -4.62 3.47 9.09
CA THR A 54 -3.60 3.71 8.06
C THR A 54 -3.46 2.47 7.20
N ASP A 55 -3.82 2.62 5.94
CA ASP A 55 -3.75 1.57 4.95
C ASP A 55 -2.81 2.01 3.81
N TRP A 56 -1.60 1.45 3.81
CA TRP A 56 -0.57 1.84 2.85
C TRP A 56 -0.68 1.03 1.56
N LYS A 57 -0.82 1.74 0.43
CA LYS A 57 -0.79 1.15 -0.91
C LYS A 57 0.57 1.33 -1.54
N VAL A 58 1.37 0.26 -1.59
CA VAL A 58 2.65 0.25 -2.32
C VAL A 58 2.37 0.16 -3.82
N VAL A 59 2.85 1.13 -4.57
CA VAL A 59 2.83 1.07 -6.03
C VAL A 59 4.06 0.31 -6.51
N ALA A 60 3.84 -0.77 -7.25
CA ALA A 60 4.91 -1.61 -7.77
C ALA A 60 4.64 -2.03 -9.22
N ILE A 61 5.68 -2.48 -9.90
CA ILE A 61 5.60 -2.97 -11.28
C ILE A 61 6.37 -4.28 -11.40
N ASP A 62 5.90 -5.23 -12.21
CA ASP A 62 6.66 -6.44 -12.54
C ASP A 62 8.11 -6.10 -12.95
N VAL A 63 9.06 -6.93 -12.50
CA VAL A 63 10.48 -6.80 -12.87
C VAL A 63 10.70 -6.87 -14.39
N ASN A 64 9.85 -7.63 -15.09
CA ASN A 64 9.93 -7.88 -16.52
C ASN A 64 9.31 -6.76 -17.37
N ASP A 65 8.48 -5.90 -16.77
CA ASP A 65 7.84 -4.80 -17.47
C ASP A 65 8.76 -3.57 -17.56
N PRO A 66 8.66 -2.80 -18.67
CA PRO A 66 9.35 -1.52 -18.82
C PRO A 66 8.81 -0.51 -17.81
N ASP A 67 9.60 0.51 -17.47
CA ASP A 67 9.17 1.52 -16.50
C ASP A 67 7.98 2.34 -17.04
N VAL A 68 6.82 2.20 -16.39
CA VAL A 68 5.53 2.72 -16.87
C VAL A 68 5.20 4.12 -16.38
N GLU A 69 5.96 4.71 -15.45
CA GLU A 69 5.63 6.05 -14.92
C GLU A 69 5.61 7.12 -16.03
N ALA A 70 6.49 6.98 -17.04
CA ALA A 70 6.50 7.84 -18.23
C ALA A 70 5.39 7.51 -19.25
N SER A 71 4.82 6.30 -19.19
CA SER A 71 3.86 5.78 -20.17
C SER A 71 2.40 5.90 -19.73
N LEU A 72 2.14 6.15 -18.44
CA LEU A 72 0.79 6.20 -17.87
C LEU A 72 0.51 7.52 -17.11
N PRO A 73 0.57 8.69 -17.79
CA PRO A 73 0.26 9.97 -17.16
C PRO A 73 -1.19 9.98 -16.62
N GLY A 74 -1.35 10.31 -15.34
CA GLY A 74 -2.65 10.39 -14.65
C GLY A 74 -3.18 9.07 -14.09
N TYR A 75 -2.47 7.95 -14.28
CA TYR A 75 -2.89 6.66 -13.73
C TYR A 75 -2.89 6.65 -12.20
N LEU A 76 -1.83 7.20 -11.57
CA LEU A 76 -1.76 7.31 -10.10
C LEU A 76 -2.90 8.16 -9.53
N ASP A 77 -3.33 9.20 -10.23
CA ASP A 77 -4.47 10.02 -9.78
C ASP A 77 -5.79 9.26 -9.90
N SER A 78 -5.93 8.45 -10.96
CA SER A 78 -7.09 7.55 -11.14
C SER A 78 -7.12 6.46 -10.06
N LEU A 79 -5.97 5.90 -9.71
CA LEU A 79 -5.83 4.90 -8.65
C LEU A 79 -6.20 5.49 -7.28
N LYS A 80 -5.68 6.68 -6.94
CA LYS A 80 -6.08 7.39 -5.70
C LYS A 80 -7.57 7.73 -5.68
N THR A 81 -8.13 8.10 -6.84
CA THR A 81 -9.57 8.37 -6.96
C THR A 81 -10.38 7.10 -6.70
N TRP A 82 -9.93 5.96 -7.21
CA TRP A 82 -10.56 4.67 -6.94
C TRP A 82 -10.57 4.37 -5.45
N TYR A 83 -9.43 4.46 -4.76
CA TYR A 83 -9.36 4.23 -3.31
C TYR A 83 -10.18 5.21 -2.48
N ARG A 84 -10.41 6.44 -2.96
CA ARG A 84 -11.29 7.40 -2.29
C ARG A 84 -12.75 6.98 -2.31
N VAL A 85 -13.22 6.37 -3.40
CA VAL A 85 -14.67 6.19 -3.64
C VAL A 85 -15.13 4.74 -3.74
N TYR A 86 -14.23 3.76 -3.69
CA TYR A 86 -14.56 2.36 -3.99
C TYR A 86 -15.64 1.78 -3.06
N GLU A 87 -15.74 2.28 -1.84
CA GLU A 87 -16.71 1.82 -0.84
C GLU A 87 -18.02 2.63 -0.79
N VAL A 88 -18.07 3.77 -1.48
CA VAL A 88 -19.28 4.60 -1.54
C VAL A 88 -20.50 3.82 -2.07
N PRO A 89 -20.39 2.94 -3.09
CA PRO A 89 -21.50 2.10 -3.53
C PRO A 89 -22.06 1.16 -2.45
N ASP A 90 -21.23 0.78 -1.47
CA ASP A 90 -21.60 -0.08 -0.35
C ASP A 90 -22.21 0.72 0.82
N GLY A 91 -22.35 2.04 0.67
CA GLY A 91 -22.97 2.94 1.64
C GLY A 91 -22.01 3.51 2.68
N LYS A 92 -20.71 3.27 2.52
CA LYS A 92 -19.66 3.88 3.35
C LYS A 92 -19.33 5.32 2.89
N LEU A 93 -18.58 6.05 3.71
CA LEU A 93 -18.10 7.38 3.37
C LEU A 93 -16.91 7.31 2.40
N GLU A 94 -16.56 8.43 1.78
CA GLU A 94 -15.33 8.53 1.00
C GLU A 94 -14.10 8.40 1.92
N ASN A 95 -13.12 7.61 1.48
CA ASN A 95 -11.83 7.49 2.15
C ASN A 95 -10.94 8.70 1.88
N ASP A 96 -10.21 9.14 2.90
CA ASP A 96 -9.25 10.22 2.76
C ASP A 96 -7.91 9.67 2.24
N ILE A 97 -7.28 10.41 1.31
CA ILE A 97 -5.89 10.12 0.94
C ILE A 97 -5.00 11.02 1.78
N ALA A 98 -4.23 10.41 2.68
CA ALA A 98 -3.39 11.14 3.62
C ALA A 98 -2.30 11.96 2.91
N LEU A 99 -1.63 12.83 3.67
CA LEU A 99 -0.50 13.64 3.19
C LEU A 99 -0.87 14.49 1.96
N GLU A 100 -2.10 14.99 1.90
CA GLU A 100 -2.62 15.78 0.78
C GLU A 100 -2.55 15.04 -0.58
N GLY A 101 -2.67 13.71 -0.56
CA GLY A 101 -2.62 12.89 -1.78
C GLY A 101 -1.21 12.68 -2.33
N LYS A 102 -0.17 12.98 -1.53
CA LYS A 102 1.23 12.80 -1.90
C LYS A 102 1.58 11.32 -2.04
N VAL A 103 2.23 10.99 -3.16
CA VAL A 103 2.91 9.69 -3.34
C VAL A 103 4.33 9.83 -2.82
N GLU A 104 4.67 9.05 -1.81
CA GLU A 104 6.04 8.96 -1.30
C GLU A 104 6.91 8.15 -2.26
N ASP A 105 8.20 8.47 -2.28
CA ASP A 105 9.12 7.92 -3.28
C ASP A 105 9.45 6.43 -3.06
N LYS A 106 10.15 5.86 -4.05
CA LYS A 106 10.66 4.49 -4.00
C LYS A 106 11.43 4.18 -2.72
N ARG A 107 12.25 5.10 -2.21
CA ARG A 107 13.07 4.87 -1.03
C ARG A 107 12.17 4.69 0.20
N PHE A 108 11.19 5.58 0.35
CA PHE A 108 10.19 5.45 1.39
C PHE A 108 9.44 4.12 1.29
N ALA A 109 8.96 3.75 0.10
CA ALA A 109 8.27 2.48 -0.10
C ALA A 109 9.13 1.26 0.31
N PHE A 110 10.42 1.28 -0.01
CA PHE A 110 11.35 0.23 0.43
C PHE A 110 11.51 0.17 1.95
N ASP A 111 11.59 1.32 2.61
CA ASP A 111 11.77 1.38 4.06
C ASP A 111 10.46 1.02 4.80
N LEU A 112 9.30 1.39 4.24
CA LEU A 112 7.97 0.95 4.67
C LEU A 112 7.86 -0.59 4.66
N ILE A 113 8.19 -1.24 3.53
CA ILE A 113 8.17 -2.71 3.42
C ILE A 113 9.06 -3.37 4.49
N LYS A 114 10.27 -2.83 4.71
CA LYS A 114 11.19 -3.37 5.73
C LYS A 114 10.62 -3.22 7.14
N ARG A 115 9.99 -2.08 7.44
CA ARG A 115 9.34 -1.81 8.72
C ARG A 115 8.21 -2.80 8.99
N CYS A 116 7.25 -2.92 8.06
CA CYS A 116 6.11 -3.83 8.23
C CYS A 116 6.57 -5.31 8.29
N ARG A 117 7.66 -5.66 7.59
CA ARG A 117 8.29 -6.97 7.75
C ARG A 117 8.86 -7.19 9.15
N ALA A 118 9.56 -6.19 9.70
CA ALA A 118 10.14 -6.30 11.04
C ALA A 118 9.05 -6.45 12.11
N GLU A 119 7.92 -5.74 11.98
CA GLU A 119 6.79 -5.89 12.88
C GLU A 119 6.16 -7.28 12.79
N TRP A 120 5.96 -7.81 11.58
CA TRP A 120 5.53 -9.20 11.40
C TRP A 120 6.50 -10.22 12.02
N GLU A 121 7.81 -10.01 11.92
CA GLU A 121 8.80 -10.88 12.53
C GLU A 121 8.78 -10.80 14.08
N LYS A 122 8.44 -9.65 14.66
CA LYS A 122 8.28 -9.47 16.12
C LYS A 122 7.00 -10.12 16.62
N SER A 123 5.86 -9.93 15.95
CA SER A 123 4.57 -10.50 16.38
C SER A 123 4.65 -12.03 16.48
N ARG A 124 5.38 -12.67 15.55
CA ARG A 124 5.69 -14.10 15.60
C ARG A 124 6.56 -14.56 16.77
N LYS A 125 7.38 -13.69 17.34
CA LYS A 125 8.22 -14.04 18.51
C LYS A 125 7.43 -13.91 19.82
N GLY A 126 6.33 -13.15 19.82
CA GLY A 126 5.40 -13.02 20.95
C GLY A 126 4.35 -14.13 21.03
N TYR A 127 4.06 -14.81 19.91
CA TYR A 127 3.22 -16.01 19.87
C TYR A 127 4.08 -17.29 19.89
N PRO A 128 4.16 -18.03 21.01
CA PRO A 128 4.57 -19.41 20.93
C PRO A 128 3.46 -20.14 20.15
N GLY A 129 3.82 -20.68 18.98
CA GLY A 129 2.91 -21.52 18.19
C GLY A 129 2.47 -22.78 18.92
#